data_AF-A0A928MXG2-F1
#
_entry.id   AF-A0A928MXG2-F1
#
_cell.length_a   1.000
_cell.length_b   1.000
_cell.length_c   1.000
_cell.angle_alpha   90.00
_cell.angle_beta   90.00
_cell.angle_gamma   90.00
#
_symmetry.space_group_name_H-M   'P 1'
#
loop_
_entity.id
_entity.type
_entity.pdbx_description
1 polymer ?
#
loop_
_entity_poly.entity_id
_entity_poly.type
_entity_poly.pdbx_seq_one_letter_code
_entity_poly.pdbx_strand_id
1 'polypeptide(L)'
;MLEKLFTTKMSADKRKLQLRFSKIRSKNSYISKAIAIVLFLAVLIAVVSASVYVAVNVRQSGEKPENIKFTFNGKPVAFKNKPYILSETMSDGYKGNLMAFFPLEELCLSLDAQCEINGNRALIKIPETGYAYELEAGNNKIFYDGGKGIYEAAFGPEIRDYIIYIPYEFIEYIWINSNNYNIFASMLYENGEMNVRFEIPMYWLGKYICDETEVSKGVIVFKHKRISELYDYDEILFTLRKKADKDFDKLLNIVENQTVVWRNPEYGYIIGRPTDPYYQFKRQIKYNEFLHEYENMRRGIDYIESTFSLIKDVKTSVITNAENMSYAAIQELQRQVDNGHFPWRLDYEQVIRSFISGKGYSAEEGYLGSFAGDGEKCSGIFILGNYRHHIELFKPVDKSEKGIWIVRSYKMVEPVQIKEVSFYKINPENNTLSDERIKLDEGWYKLPAFTGSFVNFNGAVPETVTAYFTVAGTNAEETKKQVGFAKAPFKQIPISVALNFEKDDNMGHLYYVFGYEDGSTVRSDLYNILIN
;
A
#
# COMPACT_ATOMS: atom_id res chain seq x y z
N MET A 1 78.84 -5.69 -52.53
CA MET A 1 79.08 -6.71 -51.46
C MET A 1 78.02 -6.59 -50.36
N LEU A 2 76.72 -6.69 -50.71
CA LEU A 2 75.59 -6.64 -49.76
C LEU A 2 74.46 -7.64 -50.12
N GLU A 3 74.42 -8.18 -51.34
CA GLU A 3 73.37 -9.15 -51.74
C GLU A 3 73.58 -10.59 -51.25
N LYS A 4 74.81 -10.98 -50.86
CA LYS A 4 75.09 -12.35 -50.35
C LYS A 4 74.90 -12.52 -48.84
N LEU A 5 74.46 -11.48 -48.12
CA LEU A 5 74.18 -11.53 -46.67
C LEU A 5 72.68 -11.65 -46.36
N PHE A 6 71.79 -11.30 -47.29
CA PHE A 6 70.34 -11.34 -47.06
C PHE A 6 69.67 -12.66 -47.47
N THR A 7 70.28 -13.47 -48.34
CA THR A 7 69.67 -14.75 -48.80
C THR A 7 69.95 -15.93 -47.87
N THR A 8 71.08 -15.96 -47.15
CA THR A 8 71.41 -17.01 -46.17
C THR A 8 70.67 -16.85 -44.84
N LYS A 9 70.32 -15.62 -44.44
CA LYS A 9 69.51 -15.37 -43.24
C LYS A 9 68.03 -15.72 -43.47
N MET A 10 67.51 -15.43 -44.67
CA MET A 10 66.11 -15.74 -45.02
C MET A 10 65.83 -17.23 -45.26
N SER A 11 66.81 -18.01 -45.75
CA SER A 11 66.63 -19.46 -45.96
C SER A 11 66.78 -20.27 -44.66
N ALA A 12 67.66 -19.83 -43.75
CA ALA A 12 67.80 -20.41 -42.42
C ALA A 12 66.53 -20.21 -41.58
N ASP A 13 65.90 -19.03 -41.64
CA ASP A 13 64.66 -18.76 -40.90
C ASP A 13 63.44 -19.45 -41.50
N LYS A 14 63.34 -19.62 -42.83
CA LYS A 14 62.29 -20.43 -43.46
C LYS A 14 62.36 -21.90 -43.06
N ARG A 15 63.56 -22.49 -43.01
CA ARG A 15 63.75 -23.89 -42.61
C ARG A 15 63.48 -24.09 -41.11
N LYS A 16 63.83 -23.11 -40.28
CA LYS A 16 63.55 -23.10 -38.83
C LYS A 16 62.05 -22.90 -38.54
N LEU A 17 61.34 -22.08 -39.31
CA LEU A 17 59.88 -21.92 -39.25
C LEU A 17 59.15 -23.15 -39.77
N GLN A 18 59.58 -23.75 -40.88
CA GLN A 18 58.99 -25.00 -41.38
C GLN A 18 59.22 -26.18 -40.43
N LEU A 19 60.38 -26.27 -39.79
CA LEU A 19 60.64 -27.27 -38.73
C LEU A 19 59.80 -27.01 -37.47
N ARG A 20 59.50 -25.74 -37.13
CA ARG A 20 58.62 -25.38 -36.01
C ARG A 20 57.15 -25.67 -36.33
N PHE A 21 56.66 -25.36 -37.52
CA PHE A 21 55.30 -25.71 -37.96
C PHE A 21 55.11 -27.22 -38.17
N SER A 22 56.14 -27.92 -38.67
CA SER A 22 56.19 -29.38 -38.73
C SER A 22 56.15 -30.02 -37.33
N LYS A 23 56.86 -29.47 -36.34
CA LYS A 23 56.79 -29.93 -34.94
C LYS A 23 55.44 -29.65 -34.26
N ILE A 24 54.76 -28.58 -34.64
CA ILE A 24 53.41 -28.24 -34.16
C ILE A 24 52.36 -29.15 -34.82
N ARG A 25 52.56 -29.56 -36.08
CA ARG A 25 51.65 -30.45 -36.81
C ARG A 25 51.90 -31.95 -36.58
N SER A 26 53.09 -32.36 -36.11
CA SER A 26 53.50 -33.78 -35.99
C SER A 26 53.48 -34.38 -34.58
N LYS A 27 53.16 -33.62 -33.52
CA LYS A 27 52.93 -34.22 -32.19
C LYS A 27 51.52 -34.78 -32.05
N ASN A 28 51.29 -35.83 -32.82
CA ASN A 28 50.23 -36.83 -32.64
C ASN A 28 50.58 -37.75 -31.44
N SER A 29 51.00 -37.16 -30.32
CA SER A 29 51.38 -37.89 -29.12
C SER A 29 50.12 -38.16 -28.32
N TYR A 30 49.95 -39.42 -27.89
CA TYR A 30 48.86 -39.83 -27.01
C TYR A 30 48.73 -38.91 -25.79
N ILE A 31 49.86 -38.35 -25.32
CA ILE A 31 49.94 -37.43 -24.20
C ILE A 31 49.38 -36.04 -24.53
N SER A 32 49.56 -35.50 -25.74
CA SER A 32 48.97 -34.21 -26.11
C SER A 32 47.46 -34.31 -26.31
N LYS A 33 46.99 -35.46 -26.84
CA LYS A 33 45.56 -35.77 -26.88
C LYS A 33 44.98 -35.97 -25.48
N ALA A 34 45.68 -36.68 -24.60
CA ALA A 34 45.25 -36.86 -23.21
C ALA A 34 45.20 -35.52 -22.45
N ILE A 35 46.21 -34.66 -22.59
CA ILE A 35 46.21 -33.32 -21.98
C ILE A 35 45.09 -32.45 -22.56
N ALA A 36 44.86 -32.48 -23.88
CA ALA A 36 43.77 -31.75 -24.51
C ALA A 36 42.39 -32.27 -24.08
N ILE A 37 42.22 -33.59 -23.93
CA ILE A 37 41.00 -34.21 -23.41
C ILE A 37 40.79 -33.85 -21.94
N VAL A 38 41.86 -33.84 -21.12
CA VAL A 38 41.79 -33.45 -19.71
C VAL A 38 41.48 -31.96 -19.56
N LEU A 39 42.09 -31.10 -20.37
CA LEU A 39 41.76 -29.66 -20.41
C LEU A 39 40.34 -29.43 -20.92
N PHE A 40 39.91 -30.17 -21.95
CA PHE A 40 38.55 -30.07 -22.47
C PHE A 40 37.54 -30.57 -21.43
N LEU A 41 37.80 -31.68 -20.75
CA LEU A 41 36.99 -32.17 -19.63
C LEU A 41 37.01 -31.20 -18.45
N ALA A 42 38.13 -30.57 -18.13
CA ALA A 42 38.21 -29.57 -17.07
C ALA A 42 37.43 -28.30 -17.43
N VAL A 43 37.47 -27.87 -18.68
CA VAL A 43 36.65 -26.76 -19.19
C VAL A 43 35.18 -27.16 -19.23
N LEU A 44 34.85 -28.39 -19.63
CA LEU A 44 33.48 -28.88 -19.71
C LEU A 44 32.89 -29.12 -18.32
N ILE A 45 33.69 -29.59 -17.36
CA ILE A 45 33.34 -29.62 -15.94
C ILE A 45 33.23 -28.20 -15.39
N ALA A 46 34.13 -27.27 -15.71
CA ALA A 46 33.99 -25.88 -15.25
C ALA A 46 32.76 -25.20 -15.86
N VAL A 47 32.43 -25.48 -17.12
CA VAL A 47 31.22 -24.98 -17.79
C VAL A 47 29.99 -25.65 -17.21
N VAL A 48 29.96 -26.98 -17.03
CA VAL A 48 28.82 -27.68 -16.42
C VAL A 48 28.69 -27.32 -14.93
N SER A 49 29.78 -27.16 -14.19
CA SER A 49 29.78 -26.68 -12.80
C SER A 49 29.39 -25.22 -12.71
N ALA A 50 29.75 -24.36 -13.67
CA ALA A 50 29.25 -23.00 -13.76
C ALA A 50 27.79 -22.97 -14.21
N SER A 51 27.35 -23.86 -15.10
CA SER A 51 25.97 -23.99 -15.56
C SER A 51 25.08 -24.66 -14.52
N VAL A 52 25.62 -25.53 -13.67
CA VAL A 52 24.96 -26.14 -12.52
C VAL A 52 25.02 -25.19 -11.34
N TYR A 53 26.11 -24.44 -11.12
CA TYR A 53 26.16 -23.35 -10.12
C TYR A 53 25.21 -22.23 -10.52
N VAL A 54 25.12 -21.88 -11.81
CA VAL A 54 24.12 -20.96 -12.33
C VAL A 54 22.75 -21.62 -12.31
N ALA A 55 22.53 -22.89 -12.66
CA ALA A 55 21.19 -23.50 -12.57
C ALA A 55 20.72 -23.77 -11.13
N VAL A 56 21.63 -23.98 -10.19
CA VAL A 56 21.36 -24.18 -8.75
C VAL A 56 21.23 -22.82 -8.06
N ASN A 57 21.99 -21.79 -8.44
CA ASN A 57 21.82 -20.42 -7.94
C ASN A 57 20.78 -19.59 -8.71
N VAL A 58 20.38 -19.97 -9.93
CA VAL A 58 19.22 -19.44 -10.68
C VAL A 58 17.96 -20.19 -10.27
N ARG A 59 18.05 -21.44 -9.78
CA ARG A 59 17.00 -22.05 -8.95
C ARG A 59 16.97 -21.53 -7.51
N GLN A 60 17.84 -20.60 -7.15
CA GLN A 60 17.82 -19.88 -5.87
C GLN A 60 17.95 -18.36 -6.04
N SER A 61 17.56 -17.81 -7.20
CA SER A 61 17.37 -16.36 -7.32
C SER A 61 15.97 -16.00 -6.79
N GLY A 62 15.85 -16.01 -5.47
CA GLY A 62 14.96 -15.11 -4.74
C GLY A 62 13.54 -15.56 -4.46
N GLU A 63 13.28 -16.82 -4.10
CA GLU A 63 12.06 -17.14 -3.34
C GLU A 63 12.17 -16.55 -1.93
N LYS A 64 11.75 -15.29 -1.79
CA LYS A 64 11.15 -14.79 -0.55
C LYS A 64 9.68 -14.50 -0.83
N PRO A 65 8.79 -15.49 -0.69
CA PRO A 65 7.36 -15.28 -0.82
C PRO A 65 6.77 -14.27 0.19
N GLU A 66 7.58 -13.81 1.14
CA GLU A 66 7.21 -12.83 2.19
C GLU A 66 7.03 -11.40 1.67
N ASN A 67 7.44 -11.12 0.42
CA ASN A 67 7.41 -9.78 -0.14
C ASN A 67 6.16 -9.46 -0.95
N ILE A 68 5.26 -10.42 -1.17
CA ILE A 68 4.02 -10.16 -1.92
C ILE A 68 2.89 -9.90 -0.93
N LYS A 69 2.25 -8.74 -1.07
CA LYS A 69 1.04 -8.38 -0.33
C LYS A 69 -0.12 -8.30 -1.30
N PHE A 70 -1.23 -8.94 -0.92
CA PHE A 70 -2.48 -8.87 -1.65
C PHE A 70 -3.56 -8.37 -0.72
N THR A 71 -4.37 -7.41 -1.16
CA THR A 71 -5.46 -6.84 -0.40
C THR A 71 -6.74 -6.86 -1.22
N PHE A 72 -7.85 -7.15 -0.55
CA PHE A 72 -9.19 -7.13 -1.10
C PHE A 72 -10.08 -6.29 -0.18
N ASN A 73 -10.71 -5.25 -0.73
CA ASN A 73 -11.50 -4.27 0.02
C ASN A 73 -10.73 -3.72 1.24
N GLY A 74 -9.44 -3.42 1.04
CA GLY A 74 -8.53 -2.90 2.06
C GLY A 74 -8.04 -3.93 3.10
N LYS A 75 -8.49 -5.19 3.05
CA LYS A 75 -8.07 -6.24 3.99
C LYS A 75 -6.98 -7.13 3.36
N PRO A 76 -5.89 -7.44 4.08
CA PRO A 76 -4.88 -8.36 3.59
C PRO A 76 -5.43 -9.77 3.43
N VAL A 77 -5.13 -10.41 2.30
CA VAL A 77 -5.46 -11.81 2.03
C VAL A 77 -4.27 -12.67 2.45
N ALA A 78 -4.52 -13.65 3.32
CA ALA A 78 -3.53 -14.63 3.72
C ALA A 78 -3.69 -15.89 2.87
N PHE A 79 -2.62 -16.28 2.18
CA PHE A 79 -2.58 -17.51 1.41
C PHE A 79 -1.89 -18.62 2.20
N LYS A 80 -2.50 -19.80 2.24
CA LYS A 80 -1.89 -21.03 2.75
C LYS A 80 -0.79 -21.49 1.79
N ASN A 81 -1.06 -21.47 0.48
CA ASN A 81 -0.07 -21.72 -0.55
C ASN A 81 0.53 -20.40 -1.03
N LYS A 82 1.86 -20.27 -0.91
CA LYS A 82 2.49 -18.96 -1.07
C LYS A 82 2.50 -18.51 -2.54
N PRO A 83 2.09 -17.27 -2.84
CA PRO A 83 2.30 -16.67 -4.15
C PRO A 83 3.80 -16.66 -4.52
N TYR A 84 4.10 -16.74 -5.82
CA TYR A 84 5.48 -16.74 -6.31
C TYR A 84 5.65 -15.83 -7.53
N ILE A 85 6.91 -15.55 -7.90
CA ILE A 85 7.25 -14.79 -9.11
C ILE A 85 7.98 -15.72 -10.07
N LEU A 86 7.52 -15.77 -11.31
CA LEU A 86 8.20 -16.46 -12.41
C LEU A 86 8.96 -15.46 -13.26
N SER A 87 10.15 -15.85 -13.73
CA SER A 87 10.89 -15.16 -14.77
C SER A 87 11.06 -16.09 -15.97
N GLU A 88 10.57 -15.67 -17.14
CA GLU A 88 10.78 -16.40 -18.40
C GLU A 88 11.71 -15.65 -19.33
N THR A 89 12.87 -16.22 -19.64
CA THR A 89 13.80 -15.67 -20.65
C THR A 89 13.23 -15.94 -22.04
N MET A 90 12.87 -14.89 -22.77
CA MET A 90 12.40 -15.00 -24.15
C MET A 90 13.57 -15.33 -25.09
N SER A 91 13.25 -15.99 -26.22
CA SER A 91 14.23 -16.47 -27.21
C SER A 91 15.02 -15.37 -27.94
N ASP A 92 14.66 -14.10 -27.77
CA ASP A 92 15.30 -12.94 -28.39
C ASP A 92 16.43 -12.32 -27.54
N GLY A 93 16.73 -12.89 -26.37
CA GLY A 93 17.84 -12.45 -25.51
C GLY A 93 17.52 -11.25 -24.63
N TYR A 94 16.27 -10.76 -24.60
CA TYR A 94 15.84 -9.78 -23.61
C TYR A 94 15.61 -10.46 -22.25
N LYS A 95 16.10 -9.82 -21.18
CA LYS A 95 15.93 -10.30 -19.80
C LYS A 95 14.45 -10.48 -19.49
N GLY A 96 14.12 -11.68 -19.04
CA GLY A 96 12.79 -12.26 -19.04
C GLY A 96 11.66 -11.42 -18.46
N ASN A 97 10.46 -11.63 -18.98
CA ASN A 97 9.24 -11.09 -18.39
C ASN A 97 9.11 -11.66 -16.97
N LEU A 98 8.70 -10.83 -16.01
CA LEU A 98 8.44 -11.23 -14.63
C LEU A 98 6.94 -11.20 -14.39
N MET A 99 6.40 -12.24 -13.74
CA MET A 99 4.98 -12.32 -13.42
C MET A 99 4.75 -12.94 -12.05
N ALA A 100 3.82 -12.38 -11.29
CA ALA A 100 3.39 -12.93 -10.00
C ALA A 100 2.22 -13.91 -10.21
N PHE A 101 2.25 -15.01 -9.48
CA PHE A 101 1.31 -16.12 -9.56
C PHE A 101 0.67 -16.37 -8.20
N PHE A 102 -0.66 -16.53 -8.20
CA PHE A 102 -1.47 -16.69 -6.98
C PHE A 102 -2.28 -17.98 -7.02
N PRO A 103 -2.45 -18.68 -5.89
CA PRO A 103 -3.24 -19.91 -5.83
C PRO A 103 -4.72 -19.60 -6.12
N LEU A 104 -5.25 -20.19 -7.19
CA LEU A 104 -6.57 -19.84 -7.73
C LEU A 104 -7.72 -20.12 -6.75
N GLU A 105 -7.76 -21.32 -6.17
CA GLU A 105 -8.85 -21.71 -5.26
C GLU A 105 -8.93 -20.79 -4.04
N GLU A 106 -7.78 -20.50 -3.42
CA GLU A 106 -7.71 -19.61 -2.26
C GLU A 106 -8.05 -18.17 -2.60
N LEU A 107 -7.67 -17.73 -3.80
CA LEU A 107 -8.04 -16.42 -4.30
C LEU A 107 -9.56 -16.32 -4.51
N CYS A 108 -10.16 -17.29 -5.20
CA CYS A 108 -11.61 -17.34 -5.40
C CYS A 108 -12.36 -17.35 -4.08
N LEU A 109 -11.92 -18.16 -3.11
CA LEU A 109 -12.48 -18.18 -1.77
C LEU A 109 -12.39 -16.79 -1.08
N SER A 110 -11.25 -16.13 -1.20
CA SER A 110 -11.01 -14.81 -0.58
C SER A 110 -11.80 -13.68 -1.24
N LEU A 111 -12.16 -13.85 -2.51
CA LEU A 111 -12.90 -12.88 -3.33
C LEU A 111 -14.39 -13.21 -3.44
N ASP A 112 -14.89 -14.18 -2.66
CA ASP A 112 -16.27 -14.69 -2.71
C ASP A 112 -16.71 -15.10 -4.14
N ALA A 113 -15.77 -15.63 -4.93
CA ALA A 113 -16.02 -16.16 -6.26
C ALA A 113 -16.22 -17.68 -6.23
N GLN A 114 -17.14 -18.18 -7.03
CA GLN A 114 -17.31 -19.63 -7.21
C GLN A 114 -16.22 -20.12 -8.16
N CYS A 115 -15.50 -21.18 -7.77
CA CYS A 115 -14.47 -21.79 -8.60
C CYS A 115 -14.74 -23.29 -8.73
N GLU A 116 -14.95 -23.75 -9.96
CA GLU A 116 -15.07 -25.17 -10.30
C GLU A 116 -13.81 -25.60 -11.03
N ILE A 117 -13.02 -26.49 -10.42
CA ILE A 117 -11.78 -27.01 -11.01
C ILE A 117 -12.01 -28.44 -11.52
N ASN A 118 -11.65 -28.71 -12.77
CA ASN A 118 -11.69 -30.02 -13.39
C ASN A 118 -10.38 -30.31 -14.12
N GLY A 119 -9.48 -31.03 -13.46
CA GLY A 119 -8.16 -31.33 -13.99
C GLY A 119 -7.32 -30.06 -14.15
N ASN A 120 -6.97 -29.71 -15.40
CA ASN A 120 -6.20 -28.52 -15.73
C ASN A 120 -7.07 -27.30 -16.08
N ARG A 121 -8.39 -27.42 -16.02
CA ARG A 121 -9.34 -26.34 -16.33
C ARG A 121 -9.99 -25.81 -15.07
N ALA A 122 -10.24 -24.50 -15.05
CA ALA A 122 -11.04 -23.88 -14.02
C ALA A 122 -12.11 -22.98 -14.64
N LEU A 123 -13.31 -23.04 -14.05
CA LEU A 123 -14.43 -22.15 -14.34
C LEU A 123 -14.66 -21.26 -13.11
N ILE A 124 -14.48 -19.95 -13.28
CA ILE A 124 -14.66 -18.94 -12.23
C ILE A 124 -15.95 -18.20 -12.51
N LYS A 125 -16.88 -18.18 -11.54
CA LYS A 125 -18.12 -17.40 -11.61
C LYS A 125 -18.12 -16.33 -10.54
N ILE A 126 -18.36 -15.08 -10.93
CA ILE A 126 -18.40 -13.95 -10.01
C ILE A 126 -19.87 -13.67 -9.66
N PRO A 127 -20.30 -13.87 -8.39
CA PRO A 127 -21.72 -13.82 -8.04
C PRO A 127 -22.40 -12.49 -8.35
N GLU A 128 -21.70 -11.38 -8.16
CA GLU A 128 -22.27 -10.03 -8.31
C GLU A 128 -22.51 -9.63 -9.77
N THR A 129 -21.76 -10.19 -10.72
CA THR A 129 -21.83 -9.80 -12.13
C THR A 129 -22.42 -10.86 -13.04
N GLY A 130 -22.53 -12.11 -12.56
CA GLY A 130 -23.00 -13.24 -13.37
C GLY A 130 -22.01 -13.65 -14.47
N TYR A 131 -20.82 -13.07 -14.48
CA TYR A 131 -19.77 -13.38 -15.43
C TYR A 131 -19.07 -14.70 -15.10
N ALA A 132 -18.83 -15.49 -16.14
CA ALA A 132 -18.13 -16.76 -16.07
C ALA A 132 -16.86 -16.70 -16.93
N TYR A 133 -15.73 -17.05 -16.32
CA TYR A 133 -14.42 -17.07 -16.94
C TYR A 133 -13.88 -18.49 -16.94
N GLU A 134 -13.47 -18.97 -18.10
CA GLU A 134 -12.83 -20.27 -18.28
C GLU A 134 -11.35 -20.06 -18.58
N LEU A 135 -10.51 -20.79 -17.84
CA LEU A 135 -9.07 -20.81 -18.03
C LEU A 135 -8.54 -22.24 -17.98
N GLU A 136 -7.43 -22.48 -18.67
CA GLU A 136 -6.75 -23.78 -18.74
C GLU A 136 -5.27 -23.59 -18.43
N ALA A 137 -4.70 -24.43 -17.56
CA ALA A 137 -3.29 -24.39 -17.25
C ALA A 137 -2.44 -24.68 -18.49
N GLY A 138 -1.40 -23.86 -18.70
CA GLY A 138 -0.58 -23.85 -19.91
C GLY A 138 -1.16 -23.03 -21.07
N ASN A 139 -2.37 -22.50 -20.94
CA ASN A 139 -2.99 -21.63 -21.95
C ASN A 139 -2.96 -20.18 -21.49
N ASN A 140 -2.39 -19.29 -22.30
CA ASN A 140 -2.29 -17.86 -22.00
C ASN A 140 -3.58 -17.08 -22.33
N LYS A 141 -4.70 -17.78 -22.56
CA LYS A 141 -5.99 -17.20 -22.91
C LYS A 141 -7.03 -17.44 -21.82
N ILE A 142 -7.83 -16.41 -21.54
CA ILE A 142 -9.07 -16.50 -20.75
C ILE A 142 -10.25 -16.36 -21.69
N PHE A 143 -11.25 -17.23 -21.52
CA PHE A 143 -12.50 -17.16 -22.24
C PHE A 143 -13.62 -16.65 -21.33
N TYR A 144 -14.43 -15.74 -21.84
CA TYR A 144 -15.57 -15.17 -21.11
C TYR A 144 -16.91 -15.59 -21.76
N ASP A 145 -17.90 -15.94 -20.93
CA ASP A 145 -19.30 -16.27 -21.31
C ASP A 145 -19.41 -17.30 -22.46
N GLY A 146 -18.81 -18.48 -22.27
CA GLY A 146 -18.88 -19.59 -23.23
C GLY A 146 -18.10 -19.35 -24.53
N GLY A 147 -17.05 -18.51 -24.49
CA GLY A 147 -16.13 -18.27 -25.61
C GLY A 147 -16.40 -17.00 -26.42
N LYS A 148 -17.27 -16.10 -25.94
CA LYS A 148 -17.63 -14.85 -26.65
C LYS A 148 -16.54 -13.77 -26.58
N GLY A 149 -15.62 -13.86 -25.63
CA GLY A 149 -14.50 -12.93 -25.50
C GLY A 149 -13.21 -13.67 -25.14
N ILE A 150 -12.08 -13.22 -25.69
CA ILE A 150 -10.75 -13.78 -25.43
C ILE A 150 -9.86 -12.65 -24.91
N TYR A 151 -9.26 -12.86 -23.75
CA TYR A 151 -8.12 -12.07 -23.28
C TYR A 151 -6.86 -12.93 -23.38
N GLU A 152 -5.80 -12.40 -24.00
CA GLU A 152 -4.53 -13.09 -24.16
C GLU A 152 -3.43 -12.32 -23.40
N ALA A 153 -2.71 -13.04 -22.54
CA ALA A 153 -1.64 -12.52 -21.70
C ALA A 153 -0.27 -13.05 -22.13
N ALA A 154 0.79 -12.50 -21.53
CA ALA A 154 2.14 -13.04 -21.72
C ALA A 154 2.31 -14.39 -21.01
N PHE A 155 1.59 -14.60 -19.91
CA PHE A 155 1.66 -15.81 -19.09
C PHE A 155 0.30 -16.50 -19.02
N GLY A 156 0.31 -17.84 -19.03
CA GLY A 156 -0.86 -18.65 -18.72
C GLY A 156 -0.84 -19.16 -17.28
N PRO A 157 -1.96 -19.73 -16.78
CA PRO A 157 -1.99 -20.40 -15.49
C PRO A 157 -1.04 -21.60 -15.45
N GLU A 158 -0.49 -21.91 -14.29
CA GLU A 158 0.42 -23.05 -14.08
C GLU A 158 -0.14 -24.02 -13.04
N ILE A 159 0.25 -25.29 -13.13
CA ILE A 159 0.01 -26.26 -12.05
C ILE A 159 1.32 -26.47 -11.29
N ARG A 160 1.30 -26.23 -9.99
CA ARG A 160 2.40 -26.56 -9.06
C ARG A 160 1.85 -27.23 -7.82
N ASP A 161 2.46 -28.35 -7.43
CA ASP A 161 2.02 -29.14 -6.27
C ASP A 161 0.52 -29.45 -6.29
N TYR A 162 0.00 -29.78 -7.49
CA TYR A 162 -1.42 -30.07 -7.75
C TYR A 162 -2.38 -28.89 -7.55
N ILE A 163 -1.87 -27.66 -7.43
CA ILE A 163 -2.65 -26.42 -7.30
C ILE A 163 -2.52 -25.62 -8.59
N ILE A 164 -3.64 -25.07 -9.08
CA ILE A 164 -3.63 -24.11 -10.17
C ILE A 164 -3.25 -22.74 -9.63
N TYR A 165 -2.20 -22.16 -10.19
CA TYR A 165 -1.80 -20.78 -9.96
C TYR A 165 -2.14 -19.94 -11.18
N ILE A 166 -2.70 -18.76 -10.96
CA ILE A 166 -3.03 -17.82 -12.01
C ILE A 166 -2.11 -16.59 -11.99
N PRO A 167 -1.72 -16.05 -13.16
CA PRO A 167 -0.91 -14.85 -13.23
C PRO A 167 -1.71 -13.62 -12.80
N TYR A 168 -1.03 -12.63 -12.24
CA TYR A 168 -1.66 -11.37 -11.80
C TYR A 168 -2.42 -10.64 -12.91
N GLU A 169 -1.95 -10.71 -14.16
CA GLU A 169 -2.67 -10.13 -15.32
C GLU A 169 -4.09 -10.69 -15.48
N PHE A 170 -4.28 -11.98 -15.18
CA PHE A 170 -5.61 -12.58 -15.19
C PHE A 170 -6.46 -12.07 -14.03
N ILE A 171 -5.84 -11.80 -12.88
CA ILE A 171 -6.52 -11.19 -11.73
C ILE A 171 -7.01 -9.78 -12.06
N GLU A 172 -6.16 -8.96 -12.68
CA GLU A 172 -6.52 -7.61 -13.12
C GLU A 172 -7.69 -7.64 -14.10
N TYR A 173 -7.65 -8.55 -15.08
CA TYR A 173 -8.72 -8.68 -16.07
C TYR A 173 -10.04 -9.15 -15.46
N ILE A 174 -10.00 -10.23 -14.67
CA ILE A 174 -11.19 -10.88 -14.13
C ILE A 174 -11.85 -10.01 -13.06
N TRP A 175 -11.09 -9.44 -12.12
CA TRP A 175 -11.68 -8.77 -10.95
C TRP A 175 -11.54 -7.26 -10.93
N ILE A 176 -10.43 -6.68 -11.43
CA ILE A 176 -10.21 -5.22 -11.35
C ILE A 176 -10.93 -4.50 -12.47
N ASN A 177 -10.71 -4.91 -13.72
CA ASN A 177 -11.26 -4.22 -14.89
C ASN A 177 -12.74 -4.51 -15.11
N SER A 178 -13.23 -5.65 -14.64
CA SER A 178 -14.59 -6.12 -14.94
C SER A 178 -15.62 -5.76 -13.86
N ASN A 179 -15.22 -5.54 -12.59
CA ASN A 179 -16.19 -5.54 -11.47
C ASN A 179 -15.98 -4.45 -10.39
N ASN A 180 -15.14 -3.42 -10.61
CA ASN A 180 -14.91 -2.31 -9.64
C ASN A 180 -14.46 -2.75 -8.23
N TYR A 181 -13.90 -3.95 -8.06
CA TYR A 181 -13.37 -4.35 -6.75
C TYR A 181 -12.13 -3.52 -6.38
N ASN A 182 -12.03 -3.13 -5.10
CA ASN A 182 -10.82 -2.53 -4.56
C ASN A 182 -9.80 -3.64 -4.22
N ILE A 183 -9.23 -4.21 -5.28
CA ILE A 183 -8.15 -5.20 -5.20
C ILE A 183 -6.84 -4.47 -5.44
N PHE A 184 -5.90 -4.69 -4.54
CA PHE A 184 -4.56 -4.14 -4.69
C PHE A 184 -3.51 -5.16 -4.29
N ALA A 185 -2.54 -5.38 -5.19
CA ALA A 185 -1.37 -6.20 -4.92
C ALA A 185 -0.10 -5.35 -5.03
N SER A 186 0.86 -5.63 -4.16
CA SER A 186 2.18 -4.99 -4.14
C SER A 186 3.29 -5.97 -3.83
N MET A 187 4.50 -5.53 -4.18
CA MET A 187 5.74 -6.18 -3.82
C MET A 187 6.56 -5.27 -2.91
N LEU A 188 7.12 -5.84 -1.86
CA LEU A 188 8.02 -5.16 -0.96
C LEU A 188 9.39 -4.97 -1.63
N TYR A 189 9.79 -3.72 -1.78
CA TYR A 189 11.15 -3.33 -2.14
C TYR A 189 11.96 -3.03 -0.87
N GLU A 190 13.18 -3.55 -0.82
CA GLU A 190 14.11 -3.37 0.30
C GLU A 190 15.51 -3.06 -0.23
N ASN A 191 16.13 -2.01 0.30
CA ASN A 191 17.55 -1.75 0.10
C ASN A 191 18.25 -1.51 1.44
N GLY A 192 19.12 -2.45 1.82
CA GLY A 192 19.80 -2.45 3.11
C GLY A 192 20.89 -1.39 3.26
N GLU A 193 21.44 -0.87 2.16
CA GLU A 193 22.46 0.18 2.18
C GLU A 193 21.83 1.56 2.38
N MET A 194 20.76 1.84 1.64
CA MET A 194 19.96 3.04 1.87
C MET A 194 19.10 2.95 3.13
N ASN A 195 18.93 1.77 3.74
CA ASN A 195 18.06 1.51 4.89
C ASN A 195 16.57 1.74 4.61
N VAL A 196 16.13 1.51 3.38
CA VAL A 196 14.79 1.88 2.94
C VAL A 196 13.96 0.64 2.61
N ARG A 197 12.66 0.74 2.89
CA ARG A 197 11.66 -0.27 2.52
C ARG A 197 10.35 0.41 2.14
N PHE A 198 9.74 -0.02 1.04
CA PHE A 198 8.46 0.51 0.55
C PHE A 198 7.77 -0.52 -0.36
N GLU A 199 6.51 -0.30 -0.69
CA GLU A 199 5.74 -1.19 -1.56
C GLU A 199 5.68 -0.66 -3.00
N ILE A 200 6.00 -1.50 -3.98
CA ILE A 200 5.86 -1.25 -5.40
C ILE A 200 4.58 -1.94 -5.89
N PRO A 201 3.67 -1.25 -6.60
CA PRO A 201 2.45 -1.87 -7.13
C PRO A 201 2.75 -3.04 -8.08
N MET A 202 1.96 -4.11 -8.00
CA MET A 202 2.22 -5.34 -8.76
C MET A 202 2.18 -5.12 -10.27
N TYR A 203 1.36 -4.19 -10.77
CA TYR A 203 1.30 -3.85 -12.19
C TYR A 203 2.58 -3.21 -12.74
N TRP A 204 3.54 -2.83 -11.88
CA TRP A 204 4.90 -2.41 -12.29
C TRP A 204 5.84 -3.60 -12.51
N LEU A 205 5.49 -4.81 -12.06
CA LEU A 205 6.39 -5.96 -12.10
C LEU A 205 6.91 -6.21 -13.52
N GLY A 206 8.23 -6.29 -13.67
CA GLY A 206 8.89 -6.48 -14.97
C GLY A 206 8.92 -5.24 -15.88
N LYS A 207 8.29 -4.13 -15.50
CA LYS A 207 8.19 -2.89 -16.33
C LYS A 207 9.14 -1.78 -15.88
N TYR A 208 9.84 -1.94 -14.76
CA TYR A 208 10.83 -0.97 -14.27
C TYR A 208 12.24 -1.57 -14.17
N ILE A 209 13.23 -0.68 -14.21
CA ILE A 209 14.63 -0.95 -13.84
C ILE A 209 14.90 -0.18 -12.54
N CYS A 210 15.43 -0.87 -11.54
CA CYS A 210 15.98 -0.25 -10.34
C CYS A 210 17.49 -0.09 -10.53
N ASP A 211 17.92 1.15 -10.68
CA ASP A 211 19.33 1.51 -10.81
C ASP A 211 19.88 1.95 -9.45
N GLU A 212 20.69 1.07 -8.86
CA GLU A 212 21.33 1.24 -7.56
C GLU A 212 22.82 1.63 -7.69
N THR A 213 23.28 2.04 -8.87
CA THR A 213 24.71 2.38 -9.09
C THR A 213 25.21 3.50 -8.18
N GLU A 214 24.33 4.43 -7.77
CA GLU A 214 24.65 5.54 -6.87
C GLU A 214 24.11 5.35 -5.43
N VAL A 215 23.77 4.12 -5.04
CA VAL A 215 23.17 3.82 -3.72
C VAL A 215 24.04 4.27 -2.54
N SER A 216 25.36 4.18 -2.69
CA SER A 216 26.36 4.63 -1.71
C SER A 216 26.42 6.14 -1.53
N LYS A 217 25.92 6.90 -2.52
CA LYS A 217 25.69 8.34 -2.42
C LYS A 217 24.29 8.68 -1.91
N GLY A 218 23.51 7.66 -1.54
CA GLY A 218 22.13 7.78 -1.09
C GLY A 218 21.16 8.04 -2.24
N VAL A 219 21.39 7.52 -3.45
CA VAL A 219 20.49 7.70 -4.59
C VAL A 219 20.14 6.36 -5.21
N ILE A 220 18.84 6.12 -5.40
CA ILE A 220 18.31 5.03 -6.25
C ILE A 220 17.43 5.67 -7.33
N VAL A 221 17.55 5.19 -8.56
CA VAL A 221 16.78 5.69 -9.70
C VAL A 221 15.88 4.58 -10.23
N PHE A 222 14.59 4.87 -10.34
CA PHE A 222 13.60 3.98 -10.95
C PHE A 222 13.34 4.44 -12.37
N LYS A 223 13.60 3.56 -13.35
CA LYS A 223 13.51 3.86 -14.78
C LYS A 223 12.43 2.98 -15.44
N HIS A 224 11.79 3.48 -16.49
CA HIS A 224 10.87 2.68 -17.28
C HIS A 224 11.64 1.71 -18.18
N LYS A 225 11.51 0.39 -17.96
CA LYS A 225 12.39 -0.64 -18.56
C LYS A 225 12.42 -0.57 -20.09
N ARG A 226 11.26 -0.70 -20.73
CA ARG A 226 11.15 -0.76 -22.20
C ARG A 226 11.68 0.52 -22.88
N ILE A 227 11.38 1.69 -22.31
CA ILE A 227 11.86 2.97 -22.85
C ILE A 227 13.38 3.06 -22.72
N SER A 228 13.94 2.68 -21.56
CA SER A 228 15.38 2.68 -21.35
C SER A 228 16.12 1.70 -22.25
N GLU A 229 15.57 0.51 -22.47
CA GLU A 229 16.17 -0.51 -23.35
C GLU A 229 16.08 -0.12 -24.83
N LEU A 230 14.99 0.52 -25.27
CA LEU A 230 14.78 0.87 -26.68
C LEU A 230 15.58 2.07 -27.14
N TYR A 231 15.79 3.05 -26.26
CA TYR A 231 16.30 4.35 -26.67
C TYR A 231 17.65 4.72 -26.05
N ASP A 232 18.22 3.89 -25.18
CA ASP A 232 19.44 4.21 -24.43
C ASP A 232 19.30 5.52 -23.60
N TYR A 233 18.06 5.87 -23.25
CA TYR A 233 17.74 7.00 -22.38
C TYR A 233 17.40 6.54 -20.97
N ASP A 234 17.86 7.31 -19.99
CA ASP A 234 17.45 7.19 -18.61
C ASP A 234 16.07 7.81 -18.42
N GLU A 235 15.01 7.16 -18.90
CA GLU A 235 13.66 7.63 -18.61
C GLU A 235 13.30 7.34 -17.16
N ILE A 236 13.53 8.35 -16.33
CA ILE A 236 13.34 8.30 -14.88
C ILE A 236 11.85 8.41 -14.58
N LEU A 237 11.29 7.39 -13.95
CA LEU A 237 9.97 7.45 -13.32
C LEU A 237 10.04 8.31 -12.06
N PHE A 238 10.98 7.99 -11.17
CA PHE A 238 11.31 8.79 -10.00
C PHE A 238 12.73 8.49 -9.50
N THR A 239 13.27 9.42 -8.71
CA THR A 239 14.50 9.22 -7.94
C THR A 239 14.20 9.19 -6.45
N LEU A 240 14.78 8.25 -5.74
CA LEU A 240 14.77 8.21 -4.29
C LEU A 240 16.12 8.72 -3.77
N ARG A 241 16.10 9.70 -2.88
CA ARG A 241 17.31 10.30 -2.31
C ARG A 241 17.29 10.28 -0.79
N LYS A 242 18.32 9.71 -0.18
CA LYS A 242 18.62 9.80 1.25
C LYS A 242 19.49 11.04 1.50
N LYS A 243 19.07 11.90 2.42
CA LYS A 243 19.80 13.14 2.77
C LYS A 243 19.86 13.32 4.27
N ALA A 244 20.89 14.00 4.77
CA ALA A 244 20.96 14.35 6.18
C ALA A 244 19.87 15.40 6.51
N ASP A 245 19.33 15.36 7.73
CA ASP A 245 18.22 16.23 8.15
C ASP A 245 18.49 17.72 7.88
N LYS A 246 19.71 18.18 8.20
CA LYS A 246 20.19 19.55 7.99
C LYS A 246 20.15 20.05 6.54
N ASP A 247 20.07 19.14 5.56
CA ASP A 247 20.07 19.46 4.14
C ASP A 247 18.65 19.60 3.58
N PHE A 248 17.61 19.22 4.33
CA PHE A 248 16.21 19.26 3.86
C PHE A 248 15.68 20.68 3.67
N ASP A 249 16.01 21.60 4.57
CA ASP A 249 15.50 22.98 4.51
C ASP A 249 16.07 23.74 3.29
N LYS A 250 17.23 23.30 2.78
CA LYS A 250 17.78 23.77 1.50
C LYS A 250 17.05 23.15 0.32
N LEU A 251 16.71 21.86 0.39
CA LEU A 251 16.11 21.11 -0.73
C LEU A 251 14.63 21.43 -0.97
N LEU A 252 13.86 21.70 0.08
CA LEU A 252 12.45 22.11 0.00
C LEU A 252 12.23 23.41 -0.78
N ASN A 253 13.28 24.24 -0.90
CA ASN A 253 13.23 25.53 -1.57
C ASN A 253 13.71 25.50 -3.05
N ILE A 254 14.20 24.36 -3.56
CA ILE A 254 14.98 24.32 -4.81
C ILE A 254 14.23 23.72 -6.02
N VAL A 255 13.20 22.88 -5.87
CA VAL A 255 12.50 22.27 -7.03
C VAL A 255 11.03 21.94 -6.76
N GLU A 256 10.13 22.36 -7.67
CA GLU A 256 8.66 22.17 -7.59
C GLU A 256 8.14 20.72 -7.73
N ASN A 257 9.02 19.70 -7.87
CA ASN A 257 8.61 18.30 -8.10
C ASN A 257 9.32 17.30 -7.16
N GLN A 258 9.51 17.70 -5.90
CA GLN A 258 10.08 16.83 -4.86
C GLN A 258 9.11 16.67 -3.69
N THR A 259 8.95 15.45 -3.22
CA THR A 259 8.10 15.11 -2.07
C THR A 259 8.96 14.47 -0.99
N VAL A 260 8.92 15.05 0.21
CA VAL A 260 9.51 14.43 1.41
C VAL A 260 8.58 13.30 1.83
N VAL A 261 9.04 12.06 1.67
CA VAL A 261 8.22 10.87 1.97
C VAL A 261 8.44 10.35 3.38
N TRP A 262 9.59 10.66 3.97
CA TRP A 262 9.93 10.28 5.33
C TRP A 262 11.12 11.10 5.83
N ARG A 263 11.18 11.42 7.13
CA ARG A 263 12.25 12.21 7.75
C ARG A 263 12.38 11.85 9.24
N ASN A 264 13.60 11.73 9.72
CA ASN A 264 13.95 11.65 11.14
C ASN A 264 15.04 12.69 11.46
N PRO A 265 15.47 12.85 12.73
CA PRO A 265 16.48 13.84 13.11
C PRO A 265 17.89 13.63 12.54
N GLU A 266 18.18 12.47 11.95
CA GLU A 266 19.49 12.14 11.36
C GLU A 266 19.48 12.29 9.84
N TYR A 267 18.44 11.77 9.18
CA TYR A 267 18.28 11.75 7.74
C TYR A 267 16.81 11.68 7.33
N GLY A 268 16.54 11.87 6.04
CA GLY A 268 15.25 11.62 5.46
C GLY A 268 15.35 11.11 4.03
N TYR A 269 14.19 10.82 3.46
CA TYR A 269 14.02 10.40 2.07
C TYR A 269 13.16 11.40 1.29
N ILE A 270 13.61 11.68 0.08
CA ILE A 270 12.91 12.53 -0.89
C ILE A 270 12.66 11.70 -2.14
N ILE A 271 11.44 11.75 -2.65
CA ILE A 271 11.12 11.31 -4.00
C ILE A 271 11.14 12.53 -4.91
N GLY A 272 12.00 12.49 -5.93
CA GLY A 272 12.05 13.48 -7.00
C GLY A 272 11.40 12.95 -8.26
N ARG A 273 10.41 13.67 -8.79
CA ARG A 273 9.75 13.40 -10.07
C ARG A 273 10.37 14.30 -11.17
N PRO A 274 10.49 13.83 -12.42
CA PRO A 274 10.86 14.70 -13.53
C PRO A 274 9.83 15.84 -13.71
N THR A 275 10.30 17.05 -14.03
CA THR A 275 9.47 18.25 -14.21
C THR A 275 8.65 18.24 -15.50
N ASP A 276 9.15 17.60 -16.56
CA ASP A 276 8.44 17.48 -17.83
C ASP A 276 8.80 16.15 -18.52
N PRO A 277 8.01 15.09 -18.31
CA PRO A 277 8.19 13.84 -19.06
C PRO A 277 7.71 13.96 -20.52
N TYR A 278 7.13 15.10 -20.92
CA TYR A 278 6.58 15.32 -22.25
C TYR A 278 7.58 16.00 -23.20
N TYR A 279 8.52 16.80 -22.67
CA TYR A 279 9.41 17.62 -23.50
C TYR A 279 10.47 16.83 -24.28
N GLN A 280 11.00 15.75 -23.71
CA GLN A 280 12.02 14.93 -24.39
C GLN A 280 11.43 13.98 -25.44
N PHE A 281 10.13 13.67 -25.37
CA PHE A 281 9.49 12.58 -26.13
C PHE A 281 8.72 12.99 -27.38
N LYS A 282 8.46 14.29 -27.58
CA LYS A 282 7.66 14.80 -28.71
C LYS A 282 8.25 14.49 -30.10
N ARG A 283 9.45 13.91 -30.18
CA ARG A 283 10.16 13.64 -31.45
C ARG A 283 10.01 12.21 -32.00
N GLN A 284 9.35 11.25 -31.34
CA GLN A 284 9.40 9.84 -31.78
C GLN A 284 8.05 9.09 -31.87
N ILE A 285 7.87 8.38 -33.00
CA ILE A 285 6.60 7.80 -33.50
C ILE A 285 6.03 6.66 -32.64
N LYS A 286 6.87 5.96 -31.84
CA LYS A 286 6.45 4.82 -31.01
C LYS A 286 6.10 5.17 -29.55
N TYR A 287 6.20 6.44 -29.15
CA TYR A 287 5.90 6.86 -27.78
C TYR A 287 4.42 6.68 -27.41
N ASN A 288 3.50 6.83 -28.38
CA ASN A 288 2.08 6.57 -28.15
C ASN A 288 1.79 5.13 -27.70
N GLU A 289 2.66 4.17 -28.02
CA GLU A 289 2.51 2.76 -27.62
C GLU A 289 2.79 2.55 -26.13
N PHE A 290 3.65 3.38 -25.51
CA PHE A 290 4.07 3.25 -24.11
C PHE A 290 3.53 4.35 -23.19
N LEU A 291 2.94 5.41 -23.75
CA LEU A 291 2.42 6.54 -22.99
C LEU A 291 1.40 6.12 -21.92
N HIS A 292 0.50 5.19 -22.26
CA HIS A 292 -0.50 4.70 -21.32
C HIS A 292 0.14 3.89 -20.17
N GLU A 293 1.13 3.04 -20.47
CA GLU A 293 1.89 2.29 -19.46
C GLU A 293 2.63 3.26 -18.53
N TYR A 294 3.33 4.24 -19.09
CA TYR A 294 4.05 5.27 -18.36
C TYR A 294 3.13 6.11 -17.45
N GLU A 295 2.00 6.60 -17.98
CA GLU A 295 1.04 7.39 -17.19
C GLU A 295 0.43 6.57 -16.04
N ASN A 296 0.08 5.31 -16.29
CA ASN A 296 -0.41 4.41 -15.26
C ASN A 296 0.65 4.15 -14.18
N MET A 297 1.91 3.92 -14.57
CA MET A 297 3.02 3.81 -13.62
C MET A 297 3.19 5.12 -12.84
N ARG A 298 3.16 6.28 -13.49
CA ARG A 298 3.30 7.58 -12.82
C ARG A 298 2.25 7.81 -11.72
N ARG A 299 1.00 7.40 -11.93
CA ARG A 299 -0.05 7.43 -10.89
C ARG A 299 0.28 6.51 -9.70
N GLY A 300 1.01 5.42 -9.94
CA GLY A 300 1.50 4.52 -8.90
C GLY A 300 2.56 5.12 -7.98
N ILE A 301 3.19 6.23 -8.36
CA ILE A 301 4.21 6.89 -7.51
C ILE A 301 3.57 7.43 -6.24
N ASP A 302 2.36 7.98 -6.31
CA ASP A 302 1.65 8.51 -5.14
C ASP A 302 1.35 7.41 -4.11
N TYR A 303 1.05 6.20 -4.61
CA TYR A 303 0.93 5.01 -3.75
C TYR A 303 2.28 4.67 -3.11
N ILE A 304 3.35 4.58 -3.90
CA ILE A 304 4.70 4.29 -3.41
C ILE A 304 5.07 5.26 -2.29
N GLU A 305 4.87 6.58 -2.50
CA GLU A 305 5.11 7.62 -1.51
C GLU A 305 4.39 7.37 -0.19
N SER A 306 3.10 6.99 -0.25
CA SER A 306 2.31 6.70 0.95
C SER A 306 2.88 5.54 1.80
N THR A 307 3.58 4.60 1.16
CA THR A 307 4.05 3.36 1.82
C THR A 307 5.35 3.54 2.62
N PHE A 308 6.10 4.62 2.37
CA PHE A 308 7.31 4.95 3.15
C PHE A 308 7.00 5.21 4.63
N SER A 309 5.81 5.73 4.92
CA SER A 309 5.36 6.00 6.29
C SER A 309 4.98 4.71 7.06
N LEU A 310 4.63 3.65 6.33
CA LEU A 310 4.04 2.42 6.88
C LEU A 310 5.07 1.34 7.17
N ILE A 311 6.29 1.47 6.62
CA ILE A 311 7.21 0.37 6.48
C ILE A 311 8.60 0.76 7.01
N LYS A 312 8.89 0.27 8.22
CA LYS A 312 10.06 0.60 9.05
C LYS A 312 11.41 0.53 8.30
N ASP A 313 12.31 1.44 8.67
CA ASP A 313 13.76 1.35 8.46
C ASP A 313 14.27 -0.08 8.71
N VAL A 314 15.08 -0.61 7.79
CA VAL A 314 15.61 -1.99 7.81
C VAL A 314 16.64 -2.22 8.95
N LYS A 315 17.18 -1.16 9.57
CA LYS A 315 18.23 -1.24 10.61
C LYS A 315 18.14 -0.24 11.75
N THR A 316 17.16 0.64 11.76
CA THR A 316 16.88 1.51 12.92
C THR A 316 15.59 1.00 13.51
N SER A 317 15.62 0.57 14.78
CA SER A 317 14.43 0.38 15.59
C SER A 317 13.78 1.74 15.85
N VAL A 318 13.26 2.38 14.79
CA VAL A 318 12.41 3.56 14.89
C VAL A 318 11.10 3.07 15.46
N ILE A 319 11.03 3.15 16.78
CA ILE A 319 9.80 3.25 17.53
C ILE A 319 9.12 4.50 17.00
N THR A 320 8.19 4.36 16.05
CA THR A 320 7.19 5.41 15.85
C THR A 320 6.48 5.58 17.17
N ASN A 321 6.75 6.70 17.86
CA ASN A 321 6.09 7.07 19.09
C ASN A 321 5.67 8.53 19.03
N ALA A 322 4.43 8.80 19.43
CA ALA A 322 3.86 10.13 19.52
C ALA A 322 4.53 10.99 20.61
N GLU A 323 5.35 10.38 21.47
CA GLU A 323 6.21 11.07 22.43
C GLU A 323 7.48 11.66 21.81
N ASN A 324 7.74 11.41 20.51
CA ASN A 324 8.94 11.87 19.79
C ASN A 324 10.27 11.47 20.45
N MET A 325 10.30 10.39 21.22
CA MET A 325 11.51 9.88 21.86
C MET A 325 12.33 9.02 20.89
N SER A 326 13.65 9.17 20.90
CA SER A 326 14.53 8.24 20.17
C SER A 326 14.59 6.88 20.90
N TYR A 327 14.98 5.82 20.20
CA TYR A 327 15.18 4.50 20.80
C TYR A 327 16.18 4.56 21.97
N ALA A 328 17.27 5.34 21.82
CA ALA A 328 18.25 5.55 22.88
C ALA A 328 17.65 6.26 24.11
N ALA A 329 16.80 7.27 23.90
CA ALA A 329 16.10 7.93 25.00
C ALA A 329 15.13 6.99 25.72
N ILE A 330 14.49 6.08 24.98
CA ILE A 330 13.59 5.06 25.53
C ILE A 330 14.36 4.00 26.33
N GLN A 331 15.54 3.56 25.84
CA GLN A 331 16.41 2.65 26.59
C GLN A 331 16.92 3.28 27.88
N GLU A 332 17.31 4.55 27.81
CA GLU A 332 17.73 5.30 29.00
C GLU A 332 16.55 5.47 29.98
N LEU A 333 15.34 5.75 29.49
CA LEU A 333 14.14 5.80 30.33
C LEU A 333 13.83 4.44 30.97
N GLN A 334 13.95 3.32 30.24
CA GLN A 334 13.81 1.98 30.81
C GLN A 334 14.84 1.76 31.92
N ARG A 335 16.12 2.13 31.69
CA ARG A 335 17.17 2.06 32.70
C ARG A 335 16.85 2.91 33.93
N GLN A 336 16.26 4.09 33.75
CA GLN A 336 15.85 4.94 34.87
C GLN A 336 14.71 4.30 35.66
N VAL A 337 13.73 3.69 34.99
CA VAL A 337 12.63 2.94 35.62
C VAL A 337 13.12 1.72 36.37
N ASP A 338 14.05 0.97 35.80
CA ASP A 338 14.68 -0.18 36.46
C ASP A 338 15.44 0.23 37.75
N ASN A 339 15.92 1.49 37.80
CA ASN A 339 16.56 2.08 38.98
C ASN A 339 15.57 2.79 39.92
N GLY A 340 14.26 2.66 39.69
CA GLY A 340 13.20 3.18 40.57
C GLY A 340 12.72 4.61 40.26
N HIS A 341 13.17 5.23 39.17
CA HIS A 341 12.68 6.54 38.74
C HIS A 341 11.45 6.40 37.83
N PHE A 342 10.51 7.36 37.85
CA PHE A 342 9.32 7.35 36.99
C PHE A 342 8.50 6.04 37.03
N PRO A 343 8.17 5.47 38.21
CA PRO A 343 7.50 4.17 38.31
C PRO A 343 6.14 4.13 37.60
N TRP A 344 5.51 5.29 37.43
CA TRP A 344 4.26 5.46 36.68
C TRP A 344 4.37 5.05 35.21
N ARG A 345 5.58 4.93 34.63
CA ARG A 345 5.80 4.44 33.27
C ARG A 345 5.45 2.96 33.08
N LEU A 346 5.28 2.21 34.16
CA LEU A 346 4.82 0.81 34.15
C LEU A 346 3.29 0.70 34.07
N ASP A 347 2.57 1.78 34.36
CA ASP A 347 1.11 1.85 34.35
C ASP A 347 0.64 2.56 33.07
N TYR A 348 -0.08 1.82 32.23
CA TYR A 348 -0.57 2.33 30.94
C TYR A 348 -1.53 3.51 31.11
N GLU A 349 -2.33 3.54 32.18
CA GLU A 349 -3.32 4.58 32.39
C GLU A 349 -2.65 5.88 32.82
N GLN A 350 -1.65 5.79 33.71
CA GLN A 350 -0.83 6.93 34.10
C GLN A 350 -0.04 7.49 32.93
N VAL A 351 0.49 6.64 32.05
CA VAL A 351 1.19 7.06 30.82
C VAL A 351 0.26 7.82 29.88
N ILE A 352 -0.96 7.31 29.67
CA ILE A 352 -1.99 7.99 28.86
C ILE A 352 -2.33 9.36 29.44
N ARG A 353 -2.63 9.42 30.74
CA ARG A 353 -2.98 10.68 31.43
C ARG A 353 -1.84 11.69 31.34
N SER A 354 -0.61 11.27 31.63
CA SER A 354 0.57 12.12 31.52
C SER A 354 0.78 12.65 30.10
N PHE A 355 0.57 11.81 29.08
CA PHE A 355 0.74 12.23 27.69
C PHE A 355 -0.32 13.26 27.26
N ILE A 356 -1.60 13.00 27.58
CA ILE A 356 -2.71 13.91 27.28
C ILE A 356 -2.53 15.24 28.02
N SER A 357 -2.11 15.22 29.28
CA SER A 357 -1.78 16.42 30.03
C SER A 357 -0.62 17.21 29.43
N GLY A 358 0.40 16.51 28.90
CA GLY A 358 1.48 17.13 28.13
C GLY A 358 1.02 17.82 26.83
N LYS A 359 -0.19 17.52 26.33
CA LYS A 359 -0.82 18.20 25.19
C LYS A 359 -1.69 19.40 25.59
N GLY A 360 -1.79 19.72 26.89
CA GLY A 360 -2.53 20.87 27.40
C GLY A 360 -3.97 20.57 27.87
N TYR A 361 -4.34 19.30 28.02
CA TYR A 361 -5.67 18.89 28.49
C TYR A 361 -5.66 18.47 29.97
N SER A 362 -6.71 18.78 30.73
CA SER A 362 -6.85 18.31 32.11
C SER A 362 -7.30 16.84 32.14
N ALA A 363 -6.34 15.91 32.08
CA ALA A 363 -6.63 14.48 31.98
C ALA A 363 -7.14 13.83 33.28
N GLU A 364 -7.17 14.55 34.41
CA GLU A 364 -7.64 14.03 35.70
C GLU A 364 -9.13 13.64 35.68
N GLU A 365 -9.94 14.40 34.94
CA GLU A 365 -11.40 14.17 34.83
C GLU A 365 -11.78 13.13 33.76
N GLY A 366 -10.81 12.66 32.97
CA GLY A 366 -11.05 11.69 31.91
C GLY A 366 -11.04 10.25 32.40
N TYR A 367 -11.59 9.36 31.58
CA TYR A 367 -11.57 7.91 31.84
C TYR A 367 -11.32 7.13 30.56
N LEU A 368 -10.89 5.89 30.73
CA LEU A 368 -10.57 5.02 29.62
C LEU A 368 -11.84 4.27 29.20
N GLY A 369 -12.39 4.63 28.03
CA GLY A 369 -13.67 4.10 27.54
C GLY A 369 -13.55 2.73 26.86
N SER A 370 -12.39 2.45 26.26
CA SER A 370 -12.06 1.12 25.72
C SER A 370 -10.55 0.89 25.78
N PHE A 371 -10.15 -0.34 26.09
CA PHE A 371 -8.76 -0.80 26.06
C PHE A 371 -8.71 -2.25 25.58
N ALA A 372 -7.83 -2.55 24.64
CA ALA A 372 -7.56 -3.90 24.23
C ALA A 372 -6.08 -4.05 23.86
N GLY A 373 -5.52 -5.24 24.06
CA GLY A 373 -4.13 -5.51 23.73
C GLY A 373 -3.63 -6.87 24.19
N ASP A 374 -2.40 -7.19 23.80
CA ASP A 374 -1.72 -8.46 24.09
C ASP A 374 -0.71 -8.36 25.24
N GLY A 375 -0.73 -7.26 26.00
CA GLY A 375 0.23 -6.98 27.08
C GLY A 375 1.57 -6.38 26.63
N GLU A 376 1.82 -6.35 25.32
CA GLU A 376 2.97 -5.66 24.70
C GLU A 376 2.55 -4.44 23.87
N LYS A 377 1.40 -4.52 23.21
CA LYS A 377 0.77 -3.47 22.42
C LYS A 377 -0.67 -3.37 22.87
N CYS A 378 -1.09 -2.16 23.16
CA CYS A 378 -2.46 -1.89 23.54
C CYS A 378 -2.98 -0.69 22.77
N SER A 379 -4.25 -0.70 22.45
CA SER A 379 -4.95 0.45 21.91
C SER A 379 -6.16 0.75 22.76
N GLY A 380 -6.50 2.02 22.85
CA GLY A 380 -7.64 2.45 23.62
C GLY A 380 -8.13 3.83 23.25
N ILE A 381 -9.31 4.12 23.78
CA ILE A 381 -9.96 5.43 23.65
C ILE A 381 -10.04 6.02 25.05
N PHE A 382 -9.35 7.13 25.26
CA PHE A 382 -9.47 7.93 26.46
C PHE A 382 -10.49 9.05 26.22
N ILE A 383 -11.51 9.12 27.07
CA ILE A 383 -12.64 10.04 26.95
C ILE A 383 -12.42 11.17 27.93
N LEU A 384 -12.44 12.41 27.43
CA LEU A 384 -12.33 13.62 28.23
C LEU A 384 -13.38 14.64 27.77
N GLY A 385 -14.41 14.84 28.58
CA GLY A 385 -15.59 15.60 28.16
C GLY A 385 -16.19 15.02 26.86
N ASN A 386 -16.29 15.86 25.82
CA ASN A 386 -16.75 15.44 24.49
C ASN A 386 -15.61 15.00 23.54
N TYR A 387 -14.36 15.08 23.97
CA TYR A 387 -13.19 14.71 23.16
C TYR A 387 -12.87 13.23 23.31
N ARG A 388 -12.43 12.63 22.20
CA ARG A 388 -11.93 11.25 22.20
C ARG A 388 -10.48 11.22 21.78
N HIS A 389 -9.64 10.67 22.63
CA HIS A 389 -8.21 10.53 22.40
C HIS A 389 -7.93 9.06 22.06
N HIS A 390 -7.77 8.77 20.78
CA HIS A 390 -7.33 7.45 20.32
C HIS A 390 -5.84 7.33 20.57
N ILE A 391 -5.45 6.35 21.37
CA ILE A 391 -4.08 6.14 21.79
C ILE A 391 -3.68 4.70 21.54
N GLU A 392 -2.51 4.52 20.95
CA GLU A 392 -1.83 3.24 20.94
C GLU A 392 -0.60 3.32 21.85
N LEU A 393 -0.44 2.32 22.70
CA LEU A 393 0.71 2.12 23.57
C LEU A 393 1.47 0.88 23.13
N PHE A 394 2.76 0.87 23.44
CA PHE A 394 3.54 -0.36 23.36
C PHE A 394 4.74 -0.36 24.29
N LYS A 395 5.24 -1.57 24.55
CA LYS A 395 6.48 -1.83 25.24
C LYS A 395 7.61 -2.04 24.23
N PRO A 396 8.57 -1.11 24.13
CA PRO A 396 9.60 -1.21 23.10
C PRO A 396 10.84 -2.03 23.48
N VAL A 397 11.24 -2.05 24.75
CA VAL A 397 12.51 -2.63 25.22
C VAL A 397 12.28 -3.95 25.95
N ASP A 398 11.68 -3.90 27.14
CA ASP A 398 11.27 -5.09 27.88
C ASP A 398 9.77 -5.33 27.65
N LYS A 399 9.40 -6.55 27.29
CA LYS A 399 8.02 -6.96 26.97
C LYS A 399 7.25 -7.49 28.18
N SER A 400 7.93 -7.71 29.29
CA SER A 400 7.36 -8.23 30.53
C SER A 400 6.61 -7.14 31.33
N GLU A 401 6.18 -7.47 32.54
CA GLU A 401 5.56 -6.55 33.49
C GLU A 401 6.48 -5.39 33.92
N LYS A 402 7.80 -5.52 33.71
CA LYS A 402 8.80 -4.47 33.99
C LYS A 402 9.02 -3.52 32.80
N GLY A 403 8.40 -3.80 31.66
CA GLY A 403 8.51 -2.97 30.47
C GLY A 403 7.78 -1.65 30.60
N ILE A 404 8.45 -0.55 30.22
CA ILE A 404 7.83 0.76 30.16
C ILE A 404 6.84 0.87 29.00
N TRP A 405 5.73 1.57 29.22
CA TRP A 405 4.81 1.95 28.17
C TRP A 405 5.23 3.25 27.50
N ILE A 406 5.18 3.25 26.16
CA ILE A 406 5.41 4.41 25.31
C ILE A 406 4.19 4.61 24.39
N VAL A 407 3.76 5.86 24.23
CA VAL A 407 2.68 6.22 23.30
C VAL A 407 3.18 6.10 21.86
N ARG A 408 2.73 5.05 21.16
CA ARG A 408 3.06 4.77 19.76
C ARG A 408 2.41 5.76 18.80
N SER A 409 1.11 5.96 18.94
CA SER A 409 0.32 6.83 18.08
C SER A 409 -0.76 7.54 18.90
N TYR A 410 -1.13 8.73 18.45
CA TYR A 410 -2.13 9.56 19.10
C TYR A 410 -2.95 10.28 18.04
N LYS A 411 -4.27 10.17 18.13
CA LYS A 411 -5.21 10.95 17.33
C LYS A 411 -6.28 11.50 18.26
N MET A 412 -6.37 12.82 18.32
CA MET A 412 -7.54 13.46 18.89
C MET A 412 -8.64 13.49 17.85
N VAL A 413 -9.80 12.99 18.22
CA VAL A 413 -11.04 13.22 17.50
C VAL A 413 -11.74 14.37 18.21
N GLU A 414 -11.76 15.52 17.54
CA GLU A 414 -12.55 16.66 17.99
C GLU A 414 -14.03 16.25 17.99
N PRO A 415 -14.80 16.62 19.02
CA PRO A 415 -16.24 16.47 18.96
C PRO A 415 -16.76 17.20 17.74
N VAL A 416 -17.74 16.59 17.07
CA VAL A 416 -18.55 17.31 16.09
C VAL A 416 -19.16 18.52 16.78
N GLN A 417 -18.64 19.71 16.45
CA GLN A 417 -19.38 20.93 16.67
C GLN A 417 -20.39 21.02 15.53
N ILE A 418 -21.65 20.77 15.87
CA ILE A 418 -22.75 21.12 14.99
C ILE A 418 -22.65 22.63 14.80
N LYS A 419 -22.26 23.02 13.59
CA LYS A 419 -22.15 24.42 13.23
C LYS A 419 -23.53 25.04 13.20
N GLU A 420 -24.50 24.30 12.66
CA GLU A 420 -25.86 24.77 12.50
C GLU A 420 -26.82 23.61 12.22
N VAL A 421 -28.02 23.68 12.81
CA VAL A 421 -29.19 22.94 12.33
C VAL A 421 -30.18 23.96 11.77
N SER A 422 -30.65 23.71 10.54
CA SER A 422 -31.67 24.52 9.89
C SER A 422 -32.85 23.65 9.47
N PHE A 423 -34.05 24.19 9.63
CA PHE A 423 -35.31 23.50 9.31
C PHE A 423 -36.01 24.19 8.14
N TYR A 424 -36.61 23.40 7.27
CA TYR A 424 -37.30 23.85 6.06
C TYR A 424 -38.59 23.07 5.89
N LYS A 425 -39.62 23.70 5.34
CA LYS A 425 -40.84 22.98 4.99
C LYS A 425 -40.54 22.09 3.79
N ILE A 426 -41.08 20.87 3.80
CA ILE A 426 -41.07 20.03 2.61
C ILE A 426 -42.44 20.17 1.95
N ASN A 427 -42.44 20.39 0.64
CA ASN A 427 -43.67 20.29 -0.14
C ASN A 427 -44.09 18.80 -0.21
N PRO A 428 -45.25 18.43 0.35
CA PRO A 428 -45.70 17.04 0.42
C PRO A 428 -46.01 16.43 -0.96
N GLU A 429 -46.24 17.24 -2.00
CA GLU A 429 -46.60 16.75 -3.33
C GLU A 429 -45.40 16.25 -4.14
N ASN A 430 -44.23 16.85 -3.94
CA ASN A 430 -43.04 16.61 -4.77
C ASN A 430 -41.74 16.41 -3.97
N ASN A 431 -41.80 16.38 -2.64
CA ASN A 431 -40.66 16.28 -1.73
C ASN A 431 -39.56 17.35 -1.93
N THR A 432 -39.88 18.49 -2.55
CA THR A 432 -38.95 19.61 -2.67
C THR A 432 -38.99 20.51 -1.44
N LEU A 433 -37.84 21.03 -1.06
CA LEU A 433 -37.72 21.96 0.06
C LEU A 433 -38.27 23.33 -0.31
N SER A 434 -38.92 24.00 0.63
CA SER A 434 -39.24 25.42 0.48
C SER A 434 -37.98 26.27 0.59
N ASP A 435 -37.92 27.36 -0.17
CA ASP A 435 -36.81 28.34 -0.07
C ASP A 435 -36.75 29.05 1.30
N GLU A 436 -37.84 29.01 2.07
CA GLU A 436 -37.93 29.67 3.36
C GLU A 436 -37.47 28.75 4.51
N ARG A 437 -36.47 29.22 5.26
CA ARG A 437 -36.00 28.60 6.49
C ARG A 437 -36.96 28.90 7.64
N ILE A 438 -37.36 27.87 8.39
CA ILE A 438 -38.16 28.02 9.61
C ILE A 438 -37.30 28.71 10.68
N LYS A 439 -37.80 29.82 11.22
CA LYS A 439 -37.13 30.62 12.24
C LYS A 439 -37.50 30.15 13.64
N LEU A 440 -36.58 30.36 14.57
CA LEU A 440 -36.84 30.22 16.00
C LEU A 440 -37.72 31.39 16.46
N ASP A 441 -38.82 31.10 17.14
CA ASP A 441 -39.77 32.08 17.65
C ASP A 441 -40.04 31.79 19.14
N GLU A 442 -39.78 32.76 20.01
CA GLU A 442 -39.92 32.63 21.47
C GLU A 442 -39.21 31.39 22.08
N GLY A 443 -38.09 30.97 21.48
CA GLY A 443 -37.34 29.80 21.94
C GLY A 443 -37.86 28.44 21.45
N TRP A 444 -38.83 28.44 20.53
CA TRP A 444 -39.41 27.24 19.91
C TRP A 444 -39.29 27.27 18.38
N TYR A 445 -39.01 26.12 17.77
CA TYR A 445 -39.20 25.93 16.33
C TYR A 445 -40.61 25.42 16.06
N LYS A 446 -41.39 26.16 15.27
CA LYS A 446 -42.74 25.77 14.84
C LYS A 446 -42.63 24.94 13.56
N LEU A 447 -42.65 23.61 13.70
CA LEU A 447 -42.43 22.67 12.61
C LEU A 447 -43.76 22.07 12.14
N PRO A 448 -44.01 21.92 10.82
CA PRO A 448 -45.08 21.06 10.35
C PRO A 448 -44.79 19.58 10.63
N ALA A 449 -45.82 18.74 10.62
CA ALA A 449 -45.71 17.29 10.79
C ALA A 449 -44.66 16.63 9.87
N PHE A 450 -44.44 17.19 8.67
CA PHE A 450 -43.40 16.75 7.74
C PHE A 450 -42.41 17.90 7.44
N THR A 451 -41.16 17.74 7.89
CA THR A 451 -40.14 18.80 7.87
C THR A 451 -38.80 18.27 7.37
N GLY A 452 -38.05 19.08 6.63
CA GLY A 452 -36.67 18.80 6.26
C GLY A 452 -35.73 19.47 7.24
N SER A 453 -34.72 18.75 7.73
CA SER A 453 -33.65 19.33 8.54
C SER A 453 -32.30 19.18 7.85
N PHE A 454 -31.49 20.23 7.91
CA PHE A 454 -30.13 20.26 7.40
C PHE A 454 -29.18 20.39 8.58
N VAL A 455 -28.31 19.40 8.73
CA VAL A 455 -27.34 19.36 9.81
C VAL A 455 -25.96 19.67 9.22
N ASN A 456 -25.45 20.84 9.58
CA ASN A 456 -24.13 21.31 9.22
C ASN A 456 -23.18 21.11 10.40
N PHE A 457 -22.03 20.51 10.16
CA PHE A 457 -21.04 20.21 11.19
C PHE A 457 -19.64 20.41 10.64
N ASN A 458 -18.71 20.71 11.54
CA ASN A 458 -17.29 20.67 11.25
C ASN A 458 -16.73 19.32 11.74
N GLY A 459 -15.72 18.78 11.05
CA GLY A 459 -15.02 17.56 11.45
C GLY A 459 -15.38 16.34 10.61
N ALA A 460 -15.31 15.15 11.22
CA ALA A 460 -15.54 13.88 10.54
C ALA A 460 -17.01 13.72 10.10
N VAL A 461 -17.21 13.20 8.88
CA VAL A 461 -18.54 12.89 8.35
C VAL A 461 -19.06 11.61 9.02
N PRO A 462 -20.24 11.63 9.66
CA PRO A 462 -20.80 10.44 10.29
C PRO A 462 -21.24 9.39 9.26
N GLU A 463 -21.37 8.13 9.64
CA GLU A 463 -22.02 7.12 8.78
C GLU A 463 -23.54 7.21 8.84
N THR A 464 -24.08 7.62 9.99
CA THR A 464 -25.51 7.73 10.24
C THR A 464 -25.86 9.00 11.00
N VAL A 465 -27.02 9.57 10.70
CA VAL A 465 -27.63 10.66 11.46
C VAL A 465 -29.06 10.26 11.79
N THR A 466 -29.37 10.14 13.07
CA THR A 466 -30.70 9.75 13.56
C THR A 466 -31.31 10.88 14.37
N ALA A 467 -32.51 11.33 14.01
CA ALA A 467 -33.24 12.34 14.76
C ALA A 467 -34.23 11.67 15.72
N TYR A 468 -34.20 12.09 16.98
CA TYR A 468 -35.07 11.60 18.04
C TYR A 468 -35.88 12.74 18.65
N PHE A 469 -37.15 12.47 18.91
CA PHE A 469 -38.09 13.36 19.55
C PHE A 469 -38.55 12.78 20.89
N THR A 470 -38.79 13.65 21.86
CA THR A 470 -39.31 13.31 23.18
C THR A 470 -40.41 14.32 23.54
N VAL A 471 -41.60 13.82 23.86
CA VAL A 471 -42.77 14.66 24.17
C VAL A 471 -42.56 15.38 25.50
N ALA A 472 -42.87 16.67 25.57
CA ALA A 472 -42.73 17.45 26.79
C ALA A 472 -43.56 16.87 27.95
N GLY A 473 -43.01 16.90 29.17
CA GLY A 473 -43.70 16.42 30.38
C GLY A 473 -43.72 14.90 30.56
N THR A 474 -42.99 14.14 29.74
CA THR A 474 -42.87 12.68 29.85
C THR A 474 -41.44 12.26 30.25
N ASN A 475 -41.28 11.02 30.73
CA ASN A 475 -39.95 10.48 31.05
C ASN A 475 -39.16 10.24 29.75
N ALA A 476 -38.09 11.01 29.54
CA ALA A 476 -37.42 11.18 28.25
C ALA A 476 -36.81 9.89 27.65
N GLU A 477 -36.50 8.89 28.46
CA GLU A 477 -35.97 7.59 28.00
C GLU A 477 -37.09 6.66 27.50
N GLU A 478 -38.28 6.71 28.12
CA GLU A 478 -39.39 5.79 27.84
C GLU A 478 -40.26 6.23 26.65
N THR A 479 -40.23 7.52 26.31
CA THR A 479 -41.04 8.12 25.23
C THR A 479 -40.21 8.60 24.04
N LYS A 480 -38.94 8.20 23.97
CA LYS A 480 -38.04 8.52 22.87
C LYS A 480 -38.52 7.88 21.57
N LYS A 481 -38.81 8.72 20.58
CA LYS A 481 -39.26 8.29 19.27
C LYS A 481 -38.27 8.70 18.19
N GLN A 482 -37.94 7.79 17.29
CA GLN A 482 -37.15 8.12 16.10
C GLN A 482 -38.06 8.80 15.07
N VAL A 483 -37.71 10.04 14.70
CA VAL A 483 -38.50 10.86 13.77
C VAL A 483 -37.79 11.11 12.44
N GLY A 484 -36.50 10.75 12.34
CA GLY A 484 -35.75 10.88 11.08
C GLY A 484 -34.47 10.04 11.06
N PHE A 485 -34.00 9.70 9.86
CA PHE A 485 -32.78 8.93 9.66
C PHE A 485 -32.12 9.23 8.31
N ALA A 486 -30.79 9.34 8.30
CA ALA A 486 -29.97 9.39 7.10
C ALA A 486 -28.74 8.50 7.28
N LYS A 487 -28.30 7.84 6.19
CA LYS A 487 -27.10 7.00 6.16
C LYS A 487 -26.22 7.33 4.95
N ALA A 488 -24.91 7.21 5.12
CA ALA A 488 -23.93 7.39 4.06
C ALA A 488 -24.10 6.36 2.91
N PRO A 489 -23.69 6.69 1.67
CA PRO A 489 -23.13 7.97 1.24
C PRO A 489 -24.18 9.09 1.17
N PHE A 490 -23.88 10.25 1.74
CA PHE A 490 -24.81 11.39 1.68
C PHE A 490 -24.72 12.07 0.33
N LYS A 491 -25.87 12.50 -0.20
CA LYS A 491 -25.95 13.20 -1.49
C LYS A 491 -25.31 14.59 -1.48
N GLN A 492 -25.24 15.24 -0.31
CA GLN A 492 -24.73 16.60 -0.14
C GLN A 492 -24.33 16.88 1.32
N ILE A 493 -23.53 17.93 1.52
CA ILE A 493 -23.26 18.57 2.82
C ILE A 493 -23.78 20.01 2.72
N PRO A 494 -24.60 20.51 3.68
CA PRO A 494 -25.04 19.87 4.93
C PRO A 494 -25.92 18.62 4.74
N ILE A 495 -25.90 17.69 5.70
CA ILE A 495 -26.67 16.43 5.61
C ILE A 495 -28.17 16.75 5.75
N SER A 496 -28.96 16.28 4.79
CA SER A 496 -30.43 16.40 4.84
C SER A 496 -31.05 15.18 5.53
N VAL A 497 -31.91 15.44 6.52
CA VAL A 497 -32.69 14.43 7.26
C VAL A 497 -34.17 14.83 7.19
N ALA A 498 -34.99 13.97 6.57
CA ALA A 498 -36.44 14.12 6.58
C ALA A 498 -37.00 13.71 7.94
N LEU A 499 -37.83 14.58 8.51
CA LEU A 499 -38.47 14.42 9.82
C LEU A 499 -39.97 14.16 9.63
N ASN A 500 -40.49 13.17 10.35
CA ASN A 500 -41.91 12.82 10.34
C ASN A 500 -42.43 12.71 11.78
N PHE A 501 -43.41 13.55 12.12
CA PHE A 501 -44.07 13.61 13.42
C PHE A 501 -45.49 13.04 13.31
N GLU A 502 -45.95 12.35 14.34
CA GLU A 502 -47.33 11.86 14.43
C GLU A 502 -48.28 12.96 14.89
N LYS A 503 -49.58 12.72 14.71
CA LYS A 503 -50.64 13.65 15.07
C LYS A 503 -50.66 14.04 16.55
N ASP A 504 -50.17 13.16 17.42
CA ASP A 504 -50.16 13.37 18.88
C ASP A 504 -48.86 14.04 19.37
N ASP A 505 -47.87 14.23 18.49
CA ASP A 505 -46.58 14.86 18.79
C ASP A 505 -46.74 16.39 18.87
N ASN A 506 -47.44 16.94 19.86
CA ASN A 506 -47.75 18.39 19.88
C ASN A 506 -46.56 19.29 20.24
N MET A 507 -45.71 18.86 21.17
CA MET A 507 -44.65 19.69 21.77
C MET A 507 -43.57 18.81 22.40
N GLY A 508 -42.30 19.16 22.25
CA GLY A 508 -41.22 18.41 22.89
C GLY A 508 -39.81 18.85 22.53
N HIS A 509 -38.86 17.95 22.76
CA HIS A 509 -37.44 18.17 22.48
C HIS A 509 -36.96 17.22 21.38
N LEU A 510 -36.33 17.81 20.35
CA LEU A 510 -35.66 17.13 19.26
C LEU A 510 -34.15 17.11 19.50
N TYR A 511 -33.50 16.01 19.17
CA TYR A 511 -32.04 15.95 19.10
C TYR A 511 -31.58 14.93 18.06
N TYR A 512 -30.32 15.04 17.67
CA TYR A 512 -29.68 14.19 16.68
C TYR A 512 -28.63 13.30 17.34
N VAL A 513 -28.50 12.08 16.83
CA VAL A 513 -27.45 11.13 17.17
C VAL A 513 -26.68 10.80 15.90
N PHE A 514 -25.38 11.06 15.93
CA PHE A 514 -24.45 10.84 14.83
C PHE A 514 -23.67 9.55 15.10
N GLY A 515 -23.84 8.52 14.28
CA GLY A 515 -23.10 7.26 14.39
C GLY A 515 -21.95 7.20 13.39
N TYR A 516 -20.80 6.64 13.80
CA TYR A 516 -19.58 6.54 13.00
C TYR A 516 -19.17 5.09 12.76
N GLU A 517 -18.26 4.88 11.78
CA GLU A 517 -17.74 3.57 11.37
C GLU A 517 -17.13 2.77 12.53
N ASP A 518 -16.55 3.47 13.51
CA ASP A 518 -15.97 2.87 14.72
C ASP A 518 -17.01 2.45 15.78
N GLY A 519 -18.30 2.56 15.46
CA GLY A 519 -19.42 2.22 16.34
C GLY A 519 -19.76 3.30 17.37
N SER A 520 -19.04 4.41 17.38
CA SER A 520 -19.26 5.47 18.35
C SER A 520 -20.45 6.36 17.97
N THR A 521 -21.05 7.04 18.97
CA THR A 521 -22.16 7.98 18.74
C THR A 521 -21.92 9.34 19.41
N VAL A 522 -22.39 10.42 18.77
CA VAL A 522 -22.37 11.78 19.34
C VAL A 522 -23.80 12.32 19.35
N ARG A 523 -24.19 13.08 20.37
CA ARG A 523 -25.53 13.66 20.50
C ARG A 523 -25.49 15.18 20.32
N SER A 524 -26.47 15.75 19.63
CA SER A 524 -26.67 17.20 19.57
C SER A 524 -27.23 17.77 20.88
N ASP A 525 -27.25 19.09 20.98
CA ASP A 525 -28.12 19.80 21.92
C ASP A 525 -29.61 19.48 21.67
N LEU A 526 -30.44 19.80 22.65
CA LEU A 526 -31.90 19.70 22.54
C LEU A 526 -32.46 20.93 21.84
N TYR A 527 -33.32 20.72 20.85
CA TYR A 527 -34.09 21.76 20.18
C TYR A 527 -35.53 21.68 20.64
N ASN A 528 -36.06 22.78 21.19
CA ASN A 528 -37.47 22.88 21.57
C ASN A 528 -38.32 23.03 20.31
N ILE A 529 -39.24 22.09 20.09
CA ILE A 529 -40.10 22.09 18.90
C ILE A 529 -41.58 22.04 19.27
N LEU A 530 -42.38 22.82 18.55
CA LEU A 530 -43.83 22.80 18.56
C LEU A 530 -44.28 22.29 17.19
N ILE A 531 -45.09 21.23 17.15
CA ILE A 531 -45.60 20.69 15.89
C ILE A 531 -46.97 21.31 15.59
N ASN A 532 -47.12 21.83 14.37
CA ASN A 532 -48.36 22.44 13.86
C ASN A 532 -49.03 21.60 12.78
#